data_AF-A0A816LYQ2-F1
#
_entry.id   AF-A0A816LYQ2-F1
#
_cell.length_a   1.000
_cell.length_b   1.000
_cell.length_c   1.000
_cell.angle_alpha   90.00
_cell.angle_beta   90.00
_cell.angle_gamma   90.00
#
_symmetry.space_group_name_H-M   'P 1'
#
loop_
_entity.id
_entity.type
_entity.pdbx_description
1 polymer ?
#
loop_
_entity_poly.entity_id
_entity_poly.type
_entity_poly.pdbx_seq_one_letter_code
_entity_poly.pdbx_strand_id
1 'polypeptide(L)' 'MLIFWDVLAPRKLEIWCAEVCLERHKDTCQIRGNILWSEPVMTLDPPPPHQLHCHILCDARESGDLDASNEEALDGILG' A
#
# COMPACT_ATOMS: atom_id res chain seq x y z
N MET A 1 0.24 -0.19 18.87
CA MET A 1 -0.63 -0.20 17.69
C MET A 1 -0.13 -1.30 16.76
N LEU A 2 -1.01 -2.04 16.10
CA LEU A 2 -0.60 -3.08 15.13
C LEU A 2 -0.83 -2.57 13.70
N ILE A 3 0.15 -2.79 12.83
CA ILE A 3 0.06 -2.49 11.39
C ILE A 3 0.18 -3.80 10.64
N PHE A 4 -0.63 -3.96 9.60
CA PHE A 4 -0.56 -5.07 8.66
C PHE A 4 -0.31 -4.54 7.26
N TRP A 5 0.54 -5.22 6.50
CA TRP A 5 0.79 -4.93 5.10
C TRP A 5 1.20 -6.19 4.36
N ASP A 6 1.04 -6.19 3.04
CA ASP A 6 1.44 -7.27 2.18
C ASP A 6 2.81 -7.01 1.54
N VAL A 7 3.61 -8.07 1.39
CA VAL A 7 4.90 -8.08 0.70
C VAL A 7 4.84 -9.14 -0.38
N LEU A 8 4.82 -8.69 -1.64
CA LEU A 8 4.91 -9.58 -2.78
C LEU A 8 6.36 -9.97 -3.03
N ALA A 9 6.72 -11.21 -2.69
CA ALA A 9 7.99 -11.81 -3.07
C ALA A 9 7.83 -12.63 -4.36
N PRO A 10 8.93 -13.00 -5.06
CA PRO A 10 8.85 -13.63 -6.39
C PRO A 10 8.02 -14.91 -6.50
N ARG A 11 7.74 -15.60 -5.39
CA ARG A 11 7.00 -16.87 -5.36
C ARG A 11 6.00 -16.99 -4.22
N LYS A 12 5.73 -15.89 -3.52
CA LYS A 12 4.82 -15.89 -2.36
C LYS A 12 4.35 -14.48 -2.06
N LEU A 13 3.14 -14.39 -1.52
CA LEU A 13 2.63 -13.19 -0.90
C LEU A 13 2.70 -13.37 0.61
N GLU A 14 3.37 -12.46 1.31
CA GLU A 14 3.44 -12.50 2.77
C GLU A 14 2.59 -11.38 3.35
N ILE A 15 1.80 -11.71 4.36
CA ILE A 15 1.17 -10.70 5.21
C ILE A 15 2.06 -10.51 6.43
N TRP A 16 2.55 -9.30 6.57
CA TRP A 16 3.40 -8.89 7.67
C TRP A 16 2.59 -8.20 8.75
N CYS A 17 3.04 -8.36 9.99
CA CYS A 17 2.54 -7.61 11.12
C CYS A 17 3.70 -6.92 11.83
N ALA A 18 3.46 -5.70 12.30
CA ALA A 18 4.36 -5.03 13.23
C ALA A 18 3.58 -4.43 14.38
N GLU A 19 4.13 -4.56 15.58
CA GLU A 19 3.75 -3.71 16.69
C GLU A 19 4.62 -2.46 16.71
N VAL A 20 3.94 -1.31 16.76
CA VAL A 20 4.59 -0.01 16.82
C VAL A 20 4.07 0.78 18.01
N CYS A 21 4.95 1.58 18.61
CA CYS A 21 4.55 2.67 19.48
C CYS A 21 4.60 3.99 18.69
N LEU A 22 3.67 4.90 18.99
CA LEU A 22 3.59 6.21 18.38
C LEU A 22 3.58 7.28 19.47
N GLU A 23 4.31 8.35 19.26
CA GLU A 23 4.38 9.50 20.15
C GLU A 23 4.13 10.78 19.36
N ARG A 24 3.24 11.65 19.88
CA ARG A 24 2.95 12.95 19.28
C ARG A 24 3.73 14.05 20.00
N HIS A 25 4.61 14.71 19.27
CA HIS A 25 5.33 15.89 19.74
C HIS A 25 4.44 17.12 19.59
N LYS A 26 4.00 17.68 20.72
CA LYS A 26 2.99 18.77 20.76
C LYS A 26 3.51 20.10 20.21
N ASP A 27 4.80 20.31 20.31
CA ASP A 27 5.55 21.50 19.91
C ASP A 27 5.84 21.56 18.42
N THR A 28 6.15 20.41 17.81
CA THR A 28 6.50 20.32 16.37
C THR A 28 5.37 19.78 15.51
N CYS A 29 4.25 19.38 16.12
CA CYS A 29 3.15 18.64 15.47
C CYS A 29 3.61 17.35 14.76
N GLN A 30 4.81 16.86 15.04
CA GLN A 30 5.32 15.61 14.47
C GLN A 30 4.75 14.41 15.22
N ILE A 31 4.45 13.35 14.47
CA ILE A 31 4.22 12.03 15.03
C ILE A 31 5.48 11.22 14.77
N ARG A 32 6.07 10.67 15.81
CA ARG A 32 7.20 9.74 15.71
C ARG A 32 6.72 8.36 16.07
N GLY A 33 7.31 7.36 15.43
CA GLY A 33 7.02 5.97 15.71
C GLY A 33 8.29 5.18 15.94
N ASN A 34 8.19 4.16 16.78
CA ASN A 34 9.21 3.12 16.89
C ASN A 34 8.56 1.75 16.65
N ILE A 35 9.28 0.88 15.94
CA ILE A 35 8.87 -0.50 15.71
C ILE A 35 9.37 -1.32 16.90
N LEU A 36 8.46 -1.98 17.60
CA LEU A 36 8.80 -2.85 18.74
C LEU A 36 9.16 -4.25 18.24
N TRP A 37 8.40 -4.76 17.27
CA TRP A 37 8.71 -5.99 16.54
C TRP A 37 8.01 -5.99 15.18
N SER A 38 8.52 -6.80 14.25
CA SER A 38 7.87 -7.09 12.97
C SER A 38 8.20 -8.49 12.47
N GLU A 39 7.19 -9.21 11.97
CA GLU A 39 7.36 -10.54 11.41
C GLU A 39 6.26 -10.90 10.39
N PRO A 40 6.53 -11.82 9.45
CA PRO A 40 5.49 -12.39 8.60
C PRO A 40 4.57 -13.28 9.44
N VAL A 41 3.26 -12.99 9.43
CA VAL A 41 2.26 -13.75 10.19
C VAL A 41 1.47 -14.72 9.31
N MET A 42 1.51 -14.53 7.98
CA MET A 42 0.88 -15.44 7.03
C MET A 42 1.65 -15.46 5.72
N THR A 43 1.71 -16.61 5.07
CA THR A 43 2.26 -16.77 3.72
C THR A 43 1.20 -17.42 2.83
N LEU A 44 1.01 -16.83 1.65
CA LEU A 44 0.07 -17.24 0.63
C LEU A 44 0.82 -17.51 -0.67
N ASP A 45 0.24 -18.35 -1.52
CA ASP A 45 0.69 -18.49 -2.90
C ASP A 45 0.57 -17.15 -3.64
N PRO A 46 1.48 -16.85 -4.59
CA PRO A 46 1.48 -15.58 -5.26
C PRO A 46 0.20 -15.43 -6.10
N PRO A 47 -0.45 -14.25 -6.08
CA PRO A 47 -1.62 -14.02 -6.91
C PRO A 47 -1.23 -14.16 -8.39
N PRO A 48 -2.17 -14.58 -9.25
CA PRO A 48 -1.94 -14.62 -10.68
C PRO A 48 -1.46 -13.25 -11.22
N PRO A 49 -0.59 -13.21 -12.25
CA PRO A 49 0.05 -11.97 -12.73
C PRO A 49 -0.92 -10.83 -13.09
N HIS A 50 -2.18 -11.14 -13.38
CA HIS A 50 -3.22 -10.19 -13.78
C HIS A 50 -3.93 -9.49 -12.60
N GLN A 51 -3.63 -9.86 -11.34
CA GLN A 51 -4.28 -9.29 -10.14
C GLN A 51 -3.39 -8.26 -9.39
N LEU A 52 -2.21 -7.96 -9.92
CA LEU A 52 -1.23 -7.06 -9.28
C LEU A 52 -1.46 -5.57 -9.57
N HIS A 53 -2.53 -5.21 -10.28
CA HIS A 53 -3.02 -3.83 -10.35
C HIS A 53 -3.64 -3.44 -8.99
N CYS A 54 -2.81 -3.26 -7.97
CA CYS A 54 -3.25 -2.66 -6.72
C CYS A 54 -3.56 -1.18 -6.99
N HIS A 55 -4.85 -0.83 -6.88
CA HIS A 55 -5.30 0.52 -6.64
C HIS A 55 -4.60 1.05 -5.39
N ILE A 56 -3.62 1.92 -5.60
CA ILE A 56 -3.11 2.79 -4.54
C ILE A 56 -4.24 3.77 -4.22
N LEU A 57 -5.14 3.40 -3.31
CA LEU A 57 -6.05 4.35 -2.69
C LEU A 57 -5.25 5.16 -1.68
N CYS A 58 -4.56 6.18 -2.18
CA CYS A 58 -4.18 7.30 -1.34
C CYS A 58 -5.48 7.96 -0.89
N ASP A 59 -5.92 7.73 0.34
CA ASP A 59 -6.87 8.62 1.00
C ASP A 59 -6.17 9.97 1.25
N ALA A 60 -6.04 10.76 0.17
CA ALA A 60 -5.74 12.17 0.25
C ALA A 60 -6.99 12.88 0.75
N ARG A 61 -7.16 12.93 2.06
CA ARG A 61 -8.09 13.87 2.68
C ARG A 61 -7.51 15.28 2.53
N GLU A 62 -7.77 15.90 1.38
CA GLU A 62 -8.26 17.26 1.17
C GLU A 62 -7.89 17.83 -0.22
N SER A 63 -8.90 18.46 -0.83
CA SER A 63 -8.81 19.56 -1.81
C SER A 63 -8.54 19.23 -3.28
N GLY A 64 -9.63 19.23 -4.07
CA GLY A 64 -9.73 19.92 -5.36
C GLY A 64 -9.08 19.29 -6.59
N ASP A 65 -9.93 18.89 -7.54
CA ASP A 65 -9.71 18.84 -9.00
C ASP A 65 -8.41 18.23 -9.51
N LEU A 66 -8.46 16.96 -9.93
CA LEU A 66 -7.61 16.46 -11.02
C LEU A 66 -8.43 15.52 -11.91
N ASP A 67 -8.63 15.98 -13.13
CA ASP A 67 -9.47 15.42 -14.18
C ASP A 67 -9.09 13.99 -14.57
N ALA A 68 -10.14 13.22 -14.84
CA ALA A 68 -10.06 11.96 -15.58
C ALA A 68 -9.42 12.21 -16.95
N SER A 69 -8.25 11.60 -17.19
CA SER A 69 -7.67 11.57 -18.52
C SER A 69 -7.16 10.18 -18.85
N ASN A 70 -7.88 9.58 -19.81
CA ASN A 70 -7.37 8.82 -20.94
C ASN A 70 -7.26 7.29 -20.84
N GLU A 71 -8.42 6.62 -20.82
CA GLU A 71 -8.58 5.29 -21.44
C GLU A 71 -9.19 5.43 -22.84
N GLU A 72 -8.37 5.80 -23.84
CA GLU A 72 -8.67 5.58 -25.26
C GLU A 72 -7.41 5.91 -26.09
N ALA A 73 -6.47 4.97 -26.23
CA ALA A 73 -5.35 5.17 -27.16
C ALA A 73 -4.63 3.90 -27.68
N LEU A 74 -5.10 2.67 -27.41
CA LEU A 74 -4.36 1.48 -27.85
C LEU A 74 -5.19 0.35 -28.48
N ASP A 75 -6.42 0.62 -28.93
CA ASP A 75 -7.24 -0.40 -29.64
C ASP A 75 -7.33 -0.17 -31.17
N GLY A 76 -6.38 0.56 -31.76
CA GLY A 76 -6.45 0.97 -33.18
C GLY A 76 -5.31 0.53 -34.10
N ILE A 77 -4.36 -0.33 -33.66
CA ILE A 77 -3.16 -0.67 -34.49
C ILE A 77 -3.03 -2.19 -34.78
N LEU A 78 -4.00 -3.02 -34.40
CA LEU A 78 -4.09 -4.39 -34.91
C LEU A 78 -5.53 -4.72 -35.31
N GLY A 79 -5.88 -4.33 -36.54
CA GLY A 79 -7.15 -4.61 -37.22
C GLY A 79 -7.22 -3.94 -38.57
#